data_AF-A0A6N8Z658-F1
#
_entry.id   AF-A0A6N8Z658-F1
#
_cell.length_a   1.000
_cell.length_b   1.000
_cell.length_c   1.000
_cell.angle_alpha   90.00
_cell.angle_beta   90.00
_cell.angle_gamma   90.00
#
_symmetry.space_group_name_H-M   'P 1'
#
loop_
_entity.id
_entity.type
_entity.pdbx_description
1 polymer ?
#
loop_
_entity_poly.entity_id
_entity_poly.type
_entity_poly.pdbx_seq_one_letter_code
_entity_poly.pdbx_strand_id
1 'polypeptide(L)'
;MTTANDNERLVADVADLKTGQARLEEGQAELREGHARLEAGQAELREGQTRLEERMGRLEGTVGRLVGAELEREVHANIVNIASRELGLNRVRILQSKIVTRSPEFQDAIDDAEDQNRITNEQGSHLERADVILTARRKDSRETVHIVAEISGLIGDRDITRARERADTLSAIKGTLVIPAVVGGNIAPPQRTAADSQGVSIIITPGLVP
;
A
#
# COMPACT_ATOMS: atom_id res chain seq x y z
N MET A 1 -53.60 -29.50 -72.33
CA MET A 1 -52.99 -30.40 -71.31
C MET A 1 -51.73 -29.79 -70.69
N THR A 2 -50.89 -29.08 -71.44
CA THR A 2 -49.63 -28.48 -70.95
C THR A 2 -49.83 -27.45 -69.82
N THR A 3 -50.81 -26.56 -69.94
CA THR A 3 -51.10 -25.51 -68.94
C THR A 3 -51.59 -26.03 -67.58
N ALA A 4 -52.19 -27.22 -67.53
CA ALA A 4 -52.65 -27.83 -66.27
C ALA A 4 -51.45 -28.41 -65.49
N ASN A 5 -50.55 -29.12 -66.18
CA ASN A 5 -49.33 -29.66 -65.58
C ASN A 5 -48.38 -28.56 -65.10
N ASP A 6 -48.28 -27.45 -65.83
CA ASP A 6 -47.47 -26.29 -65.41
C ASP A 6 -48.03 -25.65 -64.13
N ASN A 7 -49.35 -25.62 -63.96
CA ASN A 7 -50.00 -25.07 -62.78
C ASN A 7 -49.81 -25.99 -61.55
N GLU A 8 -49.91 -27.31 -61.73
CA GLU A 8 -49.61 -28.29 -60.68
C GLU A 8 -48.14 -28.19 -60.21
N ARG A 9 -47.19 -28.00 -61.14
CA ARG A 9 -45.77 -27.80 -60.80
C ARG A 9 -45.55 -26.51 -60.01
N LEU A 10 -46.17 -25.40 -60.43
CA LEU A 10 -46.09 -24.13 -59.70
C LEU A 10 -46.65 -24.23 -58.28
N VAL A 11 -47.75 -24.98 -58.09
CA VAL A 11 -48.31 -25.22 -56.75
C VAL A 11 -47.32 -25.99 -55.87
N ALA A 12 -46.64 -27.00 -56.42
CA ALA A 12 -45.61 -27.76 -55.71
C ALA A 12 -44.40 -26.87 -55.36
N ASP A 13 -43.89 -26.10 -56.31
CA ASP A 13 -42.76 -25.17 -56.10
C ASP A 13 -43.08 -24.12 -55.01
N VAL A 14 -44.30 -23.58 -55.01
CA VAL A 14 -44.77 -22.64 -53.97
C VAL A 14 -44.88 -23.32 -52.61
N ALA A 15 -45.32 -24.58 -52.54
CA ALA A 15 -45.37 -25.33 -51.30
C ALA A 15 -43.97 -25.57 -50.74
N ASP A 16 -43.02 -25.98 -51.59
CA ASP A 16 -41.62 -26.20 -51.20
C ASP A 16 -40.96 -24.90 -50.73
N LEU A 17 -41.20 -23.78 -51.41
CA LEU A 17 -40.71 -22.46 -50.99
C LEU A 17 -41.27 -22.06 -49.62
N LYS A 18 -42.55 -22.30 -49.34
CA LYS A 18 -43.15 -22.04 -48.02
C LYS A 18 -42.50 -22.90 -46.93
N THR A 19 -42.24 -24.17 -47.21
CA THR A 19 -41.53 -25.05 -46.27
C THR A 19 -40.08 -24.58 -46.04
N GLY A 20 -39.39 -24.17 -47.11
CA GLY A 20 -38.04 -23.60 -47.02
C GLY A 20 -38.01 -22.31 -46.20
N GLN A 21 -38.98 -21.43 -46.41
CA GLN A 21 -39.14 -20.19 -45.64
C GLN A 21 -39.38 -20.49 -44.15
N ALA A 22 -40.30 -21.41 -43.82
CA ALA A 22 -40.58 -21.78 -42.44
C ALA A 22 -39.34 -22.32 -41.72
N ARG A 23 -38.54 -23.17 -42.38
CA ARG A 23 -37.26 -23.68 -41.82
C ARG A 23 -36.23 -22.56 -41.62
N LEU A 24 -36.17 -21.59 -42.53
CA LEU A 24 -35.28 -20.45 -42.38
C LEU A 24 -35.69 -19.57 -41.20
N GLU A 25 -36.99 -19.32 -41.02
CA GLU A 25 -37.53 -18.57 -39.88
C GLU A 25 -37.22 -19.26 -38.55
N GLU A 26 -37.36 -20.58 -38.48
CA GLU A 26 -36.97 -21.40 -37.33
C GLU A 26 -35.47 -21.29 -37.03
N GLY A 27 -34.61 -21.51 -38.03
CA GLY A 27 -33.16 -21.38 -37.85
C GLY A 27 -32.72 -19.98 -37.45
N GLN A 28 -33.40 -18.93 -37.93
CA GLN A 28 -33.15 -17.56 -37.46
C GLN A 28 -33.58 -17.36 -36.01
N ALA A 29 -34.69 -17.96 -35.57
CA ALA A 29 -35.13 -17.89 -34.18
C ALA A 29 -34.11 -18.57 -33.25
N GLU A 30 -33.64 -19.77 -33.61
CA GLU A 30 -32.60 -20.49 -32.86
C GLU A 30 -31.29 -19.69 -32.78
N LEU A 31 -30.87 -19.06 -33.89
CA LEU A 31 -29.67 -18.22 -33.91
C LEU A 31 -29.81 -17.00 -32.98
N ARG A 32 -30.99 -16.36 -32.96
CA ARG A 32 -31.26 -15.23 -32.04
C ARG A 32 -31.20 -15.68 -30.59
N GLU A 33 -31.77 -16.84 -30.26
CA GLU A 33 -31.69 -17.41 -28.91
C GLU A 33 -30.25 -17.75 -28.53
N GLY A 34 -29.49 -18.38 -29.44
CA GLY A 34 -28.07 -18.65 -29.27
C GLY A 34 -27.25 -17.38 -29.02
N HIS A 35 -27.53 -16.32 -29.77
CA HIS A 35 -26.88 -15.02 -29.59
C HIS A 35 -27.20 -14.40 -28.22
N ALA A 36 -28.46 -14.39 -27.82
CA ALA A 36 -28.88 -13.87 -26.50
C ALA A 36 -28.20 -14.64 -25.35
N ARG A 37 -28.07 -15.97 -25.46
CA ARG A 37 -27.32 -16.77 -24.47
C ARG A 37 -25.84 -16.44 -24.43
N LEU A 38 -25.21 -16.20 -25.58
CA LEU A 38 -23.81 -15.78 -25.64
C LEU A 38 -23.61 -14.39 -25.02
N GLU A 39 -24.51 -13.44 -25.28
CA GLU A 39 -24.46 -12.11 -24.66
C GLU A 39 -24.60 -12.19 -23.13
N ALA A 40 -25.54 -13.00 -22.63
CA ALA A 40 -25.70 -13.24 -21.20
C ALA A 40 -24.43 -13.87 -20.59
N GLY A 41 -23.88 -14.91 -21.22
CA GLY A 41 -22.63 -15.54 -20.77
C GLY A 41 -21.43 -14.59 -20.78
N GLN A 42 -21.35 -13.69 -21.77
CA GLN A 42 -20.33 -12.65 -21.78
C GLN A 42 -20.50 -11.62 -20.66
N ALA A 43 -21.74 -11.24 -20.33
CA ALA A 43 -22.02 -10.36 -19.21
C ALA A 43 -21.59 -10.99 -17.88
N GLU A 44 -21.97 -12.25 -17.65
CA GLU A 44 -21.57 -13.01 -16.45
C GLU A 44 -20.05 -13.15 -16.32
N LEU A 45 -19.35 -13.39 -17.44
CA LEU A 45 -17.89 -13.47 -17.45
C LEU A 45 -17.24 -12.13 -17.07
N ARG A 46 -17.73 -11.01 -17.63
CA ARG A 46 -17.24 -9.66 -17.29
C ARG A 46 -17.43 -9.36 -15.82
N GLU A 47 -18.60 -9.66 -15.26
CA GLU A 47 -18.83 -9.49 -13.82
C GLU A 47 -17.90 -10.40 -12.98
N GLY A 48 -17.66 -11.63 -13.44
CA GLY A 48 -16.69 -12.54 -12.84
C GLY A 48 -15.27 -11.96 -12.80
N GLN A 49 -14.83 -11.33 -13.89
CA GLN A 49 -13.54 -10.66 -13.99
C GLN A 49 -13.43 -9.48 -13.02
N THR A 50 -14.42 -8.59 -12.98
CA THR A 50 -14.44 -7.46 -12.02
C THR A 50 -14.34 -7.95 -10.58
N ARG A 51 -15.11 -8.99 -10.21
CA ARG A 51 -15.04 -9.56 -8.84
C ARG A 51 -13.66 -10.17 -8.53
N LEU A 52 -12.98 -10.74 -9.51
CA LEU A 52 -11.64 -11.30 -9.34
C LEU A 52 -10.61 -10.19 -9.13
N GLU A 53 -10.64 -9.14 -9.95
CA GLU A 53 -9.76 -7.98 -9.82
C GLU A 53 -9.90 -7.31 -8.45
N GLU A 54 -11.13 -7.12 -7.96
CA GLU A 54 -11.37 -6.60 -6.62
C GLU A 54 -10.80 -7.51 -5.52
N ARG A 55 -10.93 -8.83 -5.67
CA ARG A 55 -10.37 -9.81 -4.71
C ARG A 55 -8.85 -9.77 -4.72
N MET A 56 -8.24 -9.66 -5.89
CA MET A 56 -6.79 -9.52 -6.04
C MET A 56 -6.29 -8.24 -5.37
N GLY A 57 -6.92 -7.09 -5.62
CA GLY A 57 -6.54 -5.83 -4.97
C GLY A 57 -6.66 -5.89 -3.44
N ARG A 58 -7.69 -6.55 -2.91
CA ARG A 58 -7.82 -6.81 -1.46
C ARG A 58 -6.71 -7.72 -0.91
N LEU A 59 -6.31 -8.74 -1.69
CA LEU A 59 -5.23 -9.65 -1.30
C LEU A 59 -3.88 -8.93 -1.31
N GLU A 60 -3.57 -8.18 -2.37
CA GLU A 60 -2.36 -7.35 -2.48
C GLU A 60 -2.27 -6.36 -1.31
N GLY A 61 -3.36 -5.66 -0.99
CA GLY A 61 -3.39 -4.76 0.17
C GLY A 61 -3.25 -5.45 1.52
N THR A 62 -3.64 -6.73 1.63
CA THR A 62 -3.45 -7.52 2.85
C THR A 62 -2.02 -8.02 2.98
N VAL A 63 -1.44 -8.54 1.89
CA VAL A 63 -0.04 -8.95 1.83
C VAL A 63 0.88 -7.76 2.12
N GLY A 64 0.64 -6.60 1.52
CA GLY A 64 1.42 -5.39 1.77
C GLY A 64 1.43 -4.98 3.24
N ARG A 65 0.29 -5.09 3.94
CA ARG A 65 0.22 -4.81 5.39
C ARG A 65 0.98 -5.84 6.23
N LEU A 66 0.89 -7.13 5.88
CA LEU A 66 1.63 -8.19 6.58
C LEU A 66 3.14 -8.01 6.42
N VAL A 67 3.57 -7.73 5.20
CA VAL A 67 4.96 -7.43 4.85
C VAL A 67 5.47 -6.22 5.64
N GLY A 68 4.71 -5.12 5.68
CA GLY A 68 5.06 -3.94 6.48
C GLY A 68 5.18 -4.26 7.98
N ALA A 69 4.22 -5.01 8.54
CA ALA A 69 4.26 -5.39 9.95
C ALA A 69 5.41 -6.36 10.28
N GLU A 70 5.84 -7.20 9.34
CA GLU A 70 7.02 -8.07 9.49
C GLU A 70 8.31 -7.23 9.51
N LEU A 71 8.44 -6.30 8.56
CA LEU A 71 9.56 -5.36 8.52
C LEU A 71 9.68 -4.55 9.81
N GLU A 72 8.56 -4.01 10.32
CA GLU A 72 8.54 -3.30 11.60
C GLU A 72 9.04 -4.20 12.76
N ARG A 73 8.60 -5.47 12.80
CA ARG A 73 9.03 -6.43 13.83
C ARG A 73 10.52 -6.77 13.73
N GLU A 74 11.04 -6.98 12.53
CA GLU A 74 12.46 -7.30 12.33
C GLU A 74 13.36 -6.11 12.67
N VAL A 75 13.01 -4.90 12.21
CA VAL A 75 13.73 -3.68 12.57
C VAL A 75 13.73 -3.49 14.08
N HIS A 76 12.60 -3.72 14.74
CA HIS A 76 12.50 -3.63 16.19
C HIS A 76 13.37 -4.67 16.90
N ALA A 77 13.38 -5.93 16.43
CA ALA A 77 14.22 -6.99 16.99
C ALA A 77 15.73 -6.71 16.83
N ASN A 78 16.12 -6.05 15.73
CA ASN A 78 17.51 -5.75 15.39
C ASN A 78 17.94 -4.32 15.71
N ILE A 79 17.10 -3.52 16.38
CA ILE A 79 17.27 -2.07 16.48
C ILE A 79 18.61 -1.65 17.11
N VAL A 80 19.10 -2.43 18.08
CA VAL A 80 20.39 -2.19 18.73
C VAL A 80 21.54 -2.38 17.75
N ASN A 81 21.47 -3.42 16.91
CA ASN A 81 22.49 -3.71 15.90
C ASN A 81 22.47 -2.65 14.80
N ILE A 82 21.28 -2.28 14.32
CA ILE A 82 21.08 -1.25 13.30
C ILE A 82 21.65 0.08 13.79
N ALA A 83 21.19 0.57 14.95
CA ALA A 83 21.67 1.83 15.51
C ALA A 83 23.19 1.83 15.78
N SER A 84 23.75 0.68 16.18
CA SER A 84 25.18 0.54 16.43
C SER A 84 26.03 0.60 15.16
N ARG A 85 25.61 -0.09 14.09
CA ARG A 85 26.38 -0.19 12.84
C ARG A 85 26.16 1.03 11.95
N GLU A 86 24.91 1.42 11.76
CA GLU A 86 24.51 2.40 10.74
C GLU A 86 24.59 3.83 11.25
N LEU A 87 24.38 4.04 12.56
CA LEU A 87 24.37 5.37 13.18
C LEU A 87 25.52 5.59 14.17
N GLY A 88 26.38 4.58 14.40
CA GLY A 88 27.50 4.70 15.33
C GLY A 88 27.07 4.89 16.79
N LEU A 89 25.96 4.28 17.22
CA LEU A 89 25.37 4.48 18.54
C LEU A 89 25.64 3.32 19.52
N ASN A 90 25.61 3.59 20.82
CA ASN A 90 25.63 2.59 21.89
C ASN A 90 24.59 2.95 22.97
N ARG A 91 24.37 2.03 23.93
CA ARG A 91 23.37 2.21 25.01
C ARG A 91 21.97 2.58 24.49
N VAL A 92 21.55 1.93 23.41
CA VAL A 92 20.25 2.16 22.76
C VAL A 92 19.13 1.72 23.71
N ARG A 93 18.17 2.61 23.93
CA ARG A 93 16.92 2.35 24.65
C ARG A 93 15.75 2.83 23.81
N ILE A 94 14.71 2.01 23.72
CA ILE A 94 13.46 2.38 23.09
C ILE A 94 12.67 3.23 24.09
N LEU A 95 12.31 4.44 23.68
CA LEU A 95 11.43 5.32 24.45
C LEU A 95 9.96 5.06 24.09
N GLN A 96 9.69 4.92 22.79
CA GLN A 96 8.37 4.61 22.26
C GLN A 96 8.50 3.77 20.99
N SER A 97 7.57 2.85 20.78
CA SER A 97 7.40 2.20 19.48
C SER A 97 5.94 1.81 19.30
N LYS A 98 5.50 1.68 18.04
CA LYS A 98 4.17 1.14 17.71
C LYS A 98 3.93 -0.26 18.27
N ILE A 99 4.99 -1.06 18.42
CA ILE A 99 4.90 -2.47 18.76
C ILE A 99 4.81 -2.69 20.27
N VAL A 100 5.62 -1.98 21.06
CA VAL A 100 5.90 -2.40 22.44
C VAL A 100 5.23 -1.55 23.50
N THR A 101 5.24 -0.21 23.45
CA THR A 101 4.68 0.61 24.57
C THR A 101 4.50 2.10 24.20
N ARG A 102 3.37 2.70 24.63
CA ARG A 102 3.26 4.15 24.92
C ARG A 102 3.66 4.38 26.38
N SER A 103 4.76 5.08 26.63
CA SER A 103 5.22 5.39 28.00
C SER A 103 4.40 6.57 28.55
N PRO A 104 3.82 6.47 29.77
CA PRO A 104 3.13 7.60 30.39
C PRO A 104 4.02 8.85 30.46
N GLU A 105 5.30 8.67 30.79
CA GLU A 105 6.26 9.78 30.87
C GLU A 105 6.51 10.47 29.52
N PHE A 106 6.31 9.74 28.41
CA PHE A 106 6.38 10.33 27.08
C PHE A 106 5.12 11.15 26.75
N GLN A 107 3.95 10.66 27.17
CA GLN A 107 2.68 11.38 26.99
C GLN A 107 2.67 12.65 27.83
N ASP A 108 3.06 12.57 29.10
CA ASP A 108 3.18 13.74 29.98
C ASP A 108 4.13 14.78 29.36
N ALA A 109 5.22 14.34 28.73
CA ALA A 109 6.15 15.26 28.06
C ALA A 109 5.59 15.90 26.78
N ILE A 110 4.66 15.24 26.08
CA ILE A 110 3.92 15.82 24.95
C ILE A 110 2.91 16.83 25.47
N ASP A 111 2.08 16.43 26.44
CA ASP A 111 1.03 17.27 27.03
C ASP A 111 1.65 18.56 27.63
N ASP A 112 2.75 18.43 28.38
CA ASP A 112 3.50 19.58 28.92
C ASP A 112 4.03 20.51 27.82
N ALA A 113 4.42 19.96 26.67
CA ALA A 113 4.93 20.75 25.55
C ALA A 113 3.81 21.45 24.78
N GLU A 114 2.64 20.82 24.67
CA GLU A 114 1.41 21.41 24.12
C GLU A 114 0.92 22.55 25.00
N ASP A 115 0.83 22.33 26.32
CA ASP A 115 0.44 23.36 27.31
C ASP A 115 1.39 24.57 27.28
N GLN A 116 2.68 24.32 27.05
CA GLN A 116 3.70 25.36 26.93
C GLN A 116 3.77 25.98 25.53
N ASN A 117 2.89 25.60 24.60
CA ASN A 117 2.88 26.05 23.21
C ASN A 117 4.22 25.84 22.47
N ARG A 118 5.02 24.84 22.88
CA ARG A 118 6.24 24.44 22.18
C ARG A 118 5.93 23.63 20.94
N ILE A 119 4.79 22.94 20.95
CA ILE A 119 4.24 22.17 19.83
C ILE A 119 2.71 22.36 19.78
N THR A 120 2.10 22.03 18.65
CA THR A 120 0.64 21.94 18.51
C THR A 120 0.14 20.53 18.82
N ASN A 121 -1.16 20.40 19.13
CA ASN A 121 -1.80 19.09 19.35
C ASN A 121 -1.70 18.17 18.12
N GLU A 122 -1.69 18.76 16.91
CA GLU A 122 -1.47 18.01 15.67
C GLU A 122 -0.04 17.48 15.61
N GLN A 123 0.96 18.29 15.97
CA GLN A 123 2.36 17.87 16.02
C GLN A 123 2.57 16.76 17.06
N GLY A 124 1.98 16.87 18.25
CA GLY A 124 1.99 15.82 19.28
C GLY A 124 1.39 14.51 18.78
N SER A 125 0.17 14.58 18.23
CA SER A 125 -0.52 13.43 17.60
C SER A 125 0.28 12.82 16.43
N HIS A 126 1.03 13.63 15.69
CA HIS A 126 1.89 13.16 14.61
C HIS A 126 3.11 12.41 15.15
N LEU A 127 3.74 12.92 16.22
CA LEU A 127 4.87 12.29 16.89
C LEU A 127 4.47 10.99 17.58
N GLU A 128 3.29 10.92 18.20
CA GLU A 128 2.78 9.67 18.80
C GLU A 128 2.75 8.49 17.80
N ARG A 129 2.51 8.81 16.53
CA ARG A 129 2.40 7.84 15.44
C ARG A 129 3.76 7.44 14.84
N ALA A 130 4.88 7.89 15.41
CA ALA A 130 6.23 7.46 15.06
C ALA A 130 6.38 5.93 15.22
N ASP A 131 7.08 5.29 14.29
CA ASP A 131 7.24 3.84 14.32
C ASP A 131 8.16 3.43 15.47
N VAL A 132 9.25 4.17 15.65
CA VAL A 132 10.15 4.01 16.78
C VAL A 132 10.82 5.33 17.18
N ILE A 133 10.91 5.55 18.49
CA ILE A 133 11.66 6.65 19.11
C ILE A 133 12.67 6.04 20.07
N LEU A 134 13.94 6.42 19.90
CA LEU A 134 15.05 5.89 20.66
C LEU A 134 15.78 7.01 21.39
N THR A 135 16.38 6.66 22.52
CA THR A 135 17.52 7.39 23.08
C THR A 135 18.75 6.50 23.01
N ALA A 136 19.88 7.08 22.68
CA ALA A 136 21.14 6.37 22.58
C ALA A 136 22.31 7.31 22.87
N ARG A 137 23.53 6.78 22.82
CA ARG A 137 24.74 7.56 23.02
C ARG A 137 25.69 7.40 21.83
N ARG A 138 26.17 8.51 21.30
CA ARG A 138 27.18 8.54 20.23
C ARG A 138 28.46 7.84 20.67
N LYS A 139 29.03 6.97 19.82
CA LYS A 139 30.28 6.24 20.13
C LYS A 139 31.50 7.15 20.20
N ASP A 140 31.54 8.17 19.36
CA ASP A 140 32.64 9.13 19.21
C ASP A 140 32.63 10.21 20.31
N SER A 141 31.50 10.90 20.49
CA SER A 141 31.40 12.05 21.41
C SER A 141 30.91 11.68 22.81
N ARG A 142 30.33 10.49 22.99
CA ARG A 142 29.59 10.07 24.20
C ARG A 142 28.37 10.95 24.54
N GLU A 143 27.92 11.79 23.62
CA GLU A 143 26.72 12.60 23.76
C GLU A 143 25.46 11.72 23.69
N THR A 144 24.48 12.01 24.53
CA THR A 144 23.15 11.39 24.45
C THR A 144 22.36 12.04 23.33
N VAL A 145 21.84 11.21 22.42
CA VAL A 145 21.06 11.64 21.26
C VAL A 145 19.71 10.93 21.26
N HIS A 146 18.73 11.59 20.65
CA HIS A 146 17.42 11.01 20.38
C HIS A 146 17.29 10.72 18.89
N ILE A 147 16.53 9.69 18.55
CA ILE A 147 16.29 9.28 17.16
C ILE A 147 14.79 9.06 17.01
N VAL A 148 14.23 9.58 15.92
CA VAL A 148 12.90 9.20 15.46
C VAL A 148 13.07 8.47 14.13
N ALA A 149 12.60 7.24 14.06
CA ALA A 149 12.70 6.43 12.84
C ALA A 149 11.32 6.05 12.31
N GLU A 150 11.14 6.27 11.01
CA GLU A 150 10.06 5.67 10.20
C GLU A 150 10.55 4.35 9.62
N ILE A 151 9.63 3.41 9.43
CA ILE A 151 9.89 2.09 8.86
C ILE A 151 9.00 1.91 7.63
N SER A 152 9.63 1.68 6.47
CA SER A 152 8.90 1.57 5.20
C SER A 152 9.56 0.58 4.27
N GLY A 153 8.78 -0.33 3.67
CA GLY A 153 9.30 -1.28 2.68
C GLY A 153 9.85 -0.57 1.44
N LEU A 154 9.12 0.44 0.95
CA LEU A 154 9.51 1.32 -0.14
C LEU A 154 9.59 2.75 0.37
N ILE A 155 10.80 3.27 0.51
CA ILE A 155 11.04 4.61 1.04
C ILE A 155 10.61 5.66 0.02
N GLY A 156 9.59 6.43 0.38
CA GLY A 156 9.07 7.55 -0.41
C GLY A 156 9.20 8.91 0.28
N ASP A 157 8.82 9.97 -0.42
CA ASP A 157 8.91 11.35 0.08
C ASP A 157 8.14 11.55 1.40
N ARG A 158 6.99 10.88 1.55
CA ARG A 158 6.20 10.91 2.78
C ARG A 158 6.94 10.32 3.98
N ASP A 159 7.78 9.30 3.79
CA ASP A 159 8.55 8.70 4.88
C ASP A 159 9.63 9.67 5.37
N ILE A 160 10.28 10.34 4.41
CA ILE A 160 11.33 11.33 4.66
C ILE A 160 10.76 12.55 5.40
N THR A 161 9.66 13.11 4.89
CA THR A 161 8.98 14.25 5.52
C THR A 161 8.49 13.89 6.92
N ARG A 162 7.86 12.71 7.10
CA ARG A 162 7.42 12.26 8.42
C ARG A 162 8.58 12.13 9.40
N ALA A 163 9.69 11.50 9.00
CA ALA A 163 10.87 11.37 9.84
C ALA A 163 11.40 12.74 10.28
N ARG A 164 11.51 13.68 9.34
CA ARG A 164 11.97 15.05 9.60
C ARG A 164 11.05 15.81 10.56
N GLU A 165 9.77 15.92 10.22
CA GLU A 165 8.80 16.67 11.01
C GLU A 165 8.67 16.11 12.43
N ARG A 166 8.67 14.79 12.58
CA ARG A 166 8.59 14.15 13.91
C ARG A 166 9.87 14.36 14.72
N ALA A 167 11.05 14.34 14.07
CA ALA A 167 12.29 14.69 14.74
C ALA A 167 12.30 16.15 15.21
N ASP A 168 11.78 17.07 14.40
CA ASP A 168 11.65 18.49 14.76
C ASP A 168 10.69 18.69 15.94
N THR A 169 9.53 18.02 15.94
CA THR A 169 8.61 18.03 17.08
C THR A 169 9.28 17.49 18.35
N LEU A 170 9.95 16.34 18.29
CA LEU A 170 10.63 15.79 19.46
C LEU A 170 11.79 16.69 19.93
N SER A 171 12.46 17.37 19.00
CA SER A 171 13.51 18.35 19.31
C SER A 171 12.93 19.53 20.09
N ALA A 172 11.75 20.04 19.71
CA ALA A 172 11.05 21.09 20.44
C ALA A 172 10.62 20.63 21.85
N ILE A 173 10.26 19.35 22.02
CA ILE A 173 9.92 18.76 23.32
C ILE A 173 11.16 18.59 24.21
N LYS A 174 12.28 18.08 23.68
CA LYS A 174 13.46 17.72 24.47
C LYS A 174 14.50 18.84 24.60
N GLY A 175 14.44 19.86 23.73
CA GLY A 175 15.47 20.90 23.65
C GLY A 175 16.84 20.36 23.20
N THR A 176 16.87 19.20 22.54
CA THR A 176 18.10 18.55 22.05
C THR A 176 17.91 18.14 20.60
N LEU A 177 19.00 18.08 19.84
CA LEU A 177 18.95 17.63 18.46
C LEU A 177 18.48 16.17 18.40
N VAL A 178 17.52 15.92 17.50
CA VAL A 178 16.98 14.60 17.21
C VAL A 178 17.45 14.20 15.82
N ILE A 179 17.88 12.95 15.66
CA ILE A 179 18.25 12.38 14.36
C ILE A 179 16.97 11.85 13.69
N PRO A 180 16.50 12.44 12.58
CA PRO A 180 15.47 11.82 11.76
C PRO A 180 16.06 10.65 10.96
N ALA A 181 15.38 9.52 10.97
CA ALA A 181 15.80 8.34 10.23
C ALA A 181 14.63 7.68 9.49
N VAL A 182 14.93 7.03 8.37
CA VAL A 182 14.02 6.11 7.70
C VAL A 182 14.75 4.78 7.50
N VAL A 183 14.15 3.70 7.99
CA VAL A 183 14.65 2.33 7.85
C VAL A 183 13.78 1.61 6.83
N GLY A 184 14.38 1.01 5.80
CA GLY A 184 13.60 0.38 4.75
C GLY A 184 14.36 -0.50 3.79
N GLY A 185 13.63 -1.09 2.84
CA GLY A 185 14.18 -2.05 1.87
C GLY A 185 14.84 -1.35 0.68
N ASN A 186 14.13 -0.42 0.05
CA ASN A 186 14.60 0.26 -1.16
C ASN A 186 14.26 1.75 -1.17
N ILE A 187 15.10 2.55 -1.84
CA ILE A 187 14.90 3.98 -2.07
C ILE A 187 15.34 4.33 -3.49
N ALA A 188 14.55 5.11 -4.21
CA ALA A 188 14.92 5.59 -5.53
C ALA A 188 15.86 6.82 -5.43
N PRO A 189 16.70 7.09 -6.44
CA PRO A 189 17.69 8.18 -6.37
C PRO A 189 17.12 9.57 -6.04
N PRO A 190 15.98 10.00 -6.59
CA PRO A 190 15.40 11.30 -6.24
C PRO A 190 15.05 11.41 -4.74
N GLN A 191 14.44 10.36 -4.18
CA GLN A 191 14.09 10.28 -2.76
C GLN A 191 15.35 10.30 -1.88
N ARG A 192 16.44 9.66 -2.32
CA ARG A 192 17.72 9.72 -1.61
C ARG A 192 18.25 11.15 -1.55
N THR A 193 18.25 11.86 -2.68
CA THR A 193 18.65 13.27 -2.70
C THR A 193 17.75 14.14 -1.81
N ALA A 194 16.44 13.88 -1.80
CA ALA A 194 15.50 14.58 -0.91
C ALA A 194 15.81 14.31 0.57
N ALA A 195 16.10 13.06 0.95
CA ALA A 195 16.49 12.69 2.30
C ALA A 195 17.78 13.41 2.74
N ASP A 196 18.80 13.39 1.89
CA ASP A 196 20.08 14.06 2.16
C ASP A 196 19.88 15.57 2.36
N SER A 197 19.05 16.21 1.51
CA SER A 197 18.75 17.64 1.62
C SER A 197 18.00 18.03 2.90
N GLN A 198 17.24 17.09 3.48
CA GLN A 198 16.52 17.27 4.75
C GLN A 198 17.31 16.77 5.97
N GLY A 199 18.52 16.24 5.76
CA GLY A 199 19.34 15.64 6.82
C GLY A 199 18.73 14.38 7.43
N VAL A 200 17.93 13.63 6.66
CA VAL A 200 17.29 12.39 7.10
C VAL A 200 18.22 11.21 6.83
N SER A 201 18.54 10.46 7.87
CA SER A 201 19.41 9.28 7.78
C SER A 201 18.65 8.11 7.16
N ILE A 202 19.08 7.66 5.98
CA ILE A 202 18.49 6.49 5.32
C ILE A 202 19.27 5.24 5.67
N ILE A 203 18.58 4.26 6.25
CA ILE A 203 19.13 2.96 6.63
C ILE A 203 18.47 1.90 5.76
N ILE A 204 19.27 1.22 4.93
CA ILE A 204 18.79 0.15 4.08
C ILE A 204 19.00 -1.20 4.78
N THR A 205 17.94 -1.97 4.92
CA THR A 205 17.98 -3.34 5.47
C THR A 205 17.74 -4.34 4.34
N PRO A 206 18.79 -4.78 3.61
CA PRO A 206 18.64 -5.70 2.48
C PRO A 206 18.18 -7.09 2.93
N GLY A 207 17.18 -7.64 2.25
CA GLY A 207 16.68 -9.02 2.48
C GLY A 207 15.30 -9.13 3.11
N LEU A 208 14.59 -8.02 3.27
CA LEU A 208 13.46 -7.95 4.21
C LEU A 208 12.07 -7.82 3.56
N VAL A 209 12.01 -7.58 2.24
CA VAL A 209 10.83 -7.76 1.38
C VAL A 209 11.35 -7.96 -0.07
N PRO A 210 10.80 -8.91 -0.85
CA PRO A 210 11.14 -9.07 -2.27
C PRO A 210 10.81 -7.84 -3.13
#